data_AF-A0A528FIJ8-F1
#
_entry.id   AF-A0A528FIJ8-F1
#
_cell.length_a   1.000
_cell.length_b   1.000
_cell.length_c   1.000
_cell.angle_alpha   90.00
_cell.angle_beta   90.00
_cell.angle_gamma   90.00
#
_symmetry.space_group_name_H-M   'P 1'
#
loop_
_entity.id
_entity.type
_entity.pdbx_description
1 polymer ?
#
loop_
_entity_poly.entity_id
_entity_poly.type
_entity_poly.pdbx_seq_one_letter_code
_entity_poly.pdbx_strand_id
1 'polypeptide(L)' 'PWTMSVVGDGPARDEIKAQFAGLPADRIEWLGAIEPAAVPDVLYGGGIYVWPGYGEAYGVAYLEAQAAGLPVVAQDIA' A
#
# COMPACT_ATOMS: atom_id res chain seq x y z
N PRO A 1 17.33 -3.72 6.08
CA PRO A 1 16.17 -4.53 6.54
C PRO A 1 14.88 -3.80 6.12
N TRP A 2 13.75 -4.50 5.89
CA TRP A 2 12.57 -3.91 5.26
C TRP A 2 11.59 -3.25 6.26
N THR A 3 10.77 -2.32 5.76
CA THR A 3 9.60 -1.73 6.44
C THR A 3 8.48 -1.57 5.41
N MET A 4 7.24 -1.45 5.86
CA MET A 4 6.06 -1.32 5.01
C MET A 4 5.11 -0.28 5.58
N SER A 5 4.76 0.72 4.77
CA SER A 5 3.71 1.69 5.10
C SER A 5 2.40 1.26 4.44
N VAL A 6 1.34 1.16 5.24
CA VAL A 6 -0.01 0.83 4.78
C VAL A 6 -0.86 2.08 4.81
N VAL A 7 -1.26 2.53 3.62
CA VAL A 7 -2.11 3.71 3.40
C VAL A 7 -3.52 3.24 3.07
N GLY A 8 -4.51 3.93 3.63
CA GLY A 8 -5.92 3.61 3.52
C GLY A 8 -6.54 3.23 4.86
N ASP A 9 -7.86 3.32 4.92
CA ASP A 9 -8.63 2.92 6.09
C ASP A 9 -10.01 2.42 5.66
N GLY A 10 -10.75 1.82 6.59
CA GLY A 10 -12.12 1.41 6.35
C GLY A 10 -12.67 0.46 7.40
N PRO A 11 -13.92 -0.01 7.21
CA PRO A 11 -14.59 -0.90 8.18
C PRO A 11 -13.81 -2.19 8.48
N ALA A 12 -13.00 -2.66 7.53
CA ALA A 12 -12.19 -3.89 7.67
C ALA A 12 -10.81 -3.66 8.34
N ARG A 13 -10.52 -2.45 8.85
CA ARG A 13 -9.20 -2.10 9.42
C ARG A 13 -8.68 -3.12 10.43
N ASP A 14 -9.50 -3.49 11.40
CA ASP A 14 -9.07 -4.38 12.50
C ASP A 14 -8.89 -5.82 12.01
N GLU A 15 -9.73 -6.28 11.09
CA GLU A 15 -9.57 -7.58 10.44
C GLU A 15 -8.26 -7.65 9.65
N ILE A 16 -7.96 -6.61 8.85
CA ILE A 16 -6.72 -6.51 8.10
C ILE A 16 -5.54 -6.51 9.06
N LYS A 17 -5.53 -5.67 10.10
CA LYS A 17 -4.44 -5.64 11.10
C LYS A 17 -4.20 -7.01 11.74
N ALA A 18 -5.26 -7.78 12.01
CA ALA A 18 -5.13 -9.14 12.55
C ALA A 18 -4.43 -10.10 11.58
N GLN A 19 -4.66 -9.98 10.26
CA GLN A 19 -3.95 -10.79 9.25
C GLN A 19 -2.43 -10.51 9.22
N PHE A 20 -2.01 -9.31 9.63
CA PHE A 20 -0.59 -8.93 9.71
C PHE A 20 0.06 -9.25 11.06
N ALA A 21 -0.66 -9.82 12.03
CA ALA A 21 -0.17 -10.07 13.40
C ALA A 21 1.03 -11.02 13.50
N GLY A 22 1.30 -11.83 12.46
CA GLY A 22 2.48 -12.70 12.37
C GLY A 22 3.79 -11.98 12.02
N LEU A 23 3.72 -10.70 11.64
CA LEU A 23 4.88 -9.89 11.29
C LEU A 23 5.29 -8.99 12.48
N PRO A 24 6.58 -8.63 12.60
CA PRO A 24 7.02 -7.73 13.67
C PRO A 24 6.33 -6.35 13.56
N ALA A 25 5.71 -5.89 14.64
CA ALA A 25 4.89 -4.68 14.63
C ALA A 25 5.68 -3.41 14.28
N ASP A 26 6.98 -3.36 14.60
CA ASP A 26 7.90 -2.26 14.29
C ASP A 26 8.24 -2.17 12.79
N ARG A 27 7.84 -3.17 12.00
CA ARG A 27 8.05 -3.20 10.53
C ARG A 27 6.90 -2.57 9.76
N ILE A 28 5.74 -2.37 10.39
CA ILE A 28 4.52 -1.94 9.72
C ILE A 28 4.07 -0.60 10.28
N GLU A 29 4.00 0.39 9.41
CA GLU A 29 3.47 1.70 9.72
C GLU A 29 2.05 1.83 9.15
N TRP A 30 1.07 2.03 10.03
CA TRP A 30 -0.32 2.21 9.64
C TRP A 30 -0.65 3.69 9.53
N LEU A 31 -0.63 4.23 8.31
CA LEU A 31 -0.84 5.66 8.04
C LEU A 31 -2.32 6.06 8.04
N GLY A 32 -3.23 5.09 7.87
CA GLY A 32 -4.65 5.36 7.72
C GLY A 32 -4.97 6.04 6.39
N ALA A 33 -6.18 6.61 6.28
CA ALA A 33 -6.55 7.41 5.12
C ALA A 33 -5.79 8.74 5.17
N ILE A 34 -5.14 9.08 4.06
CA ILE A 34 -4.41 10.34 3.89
C ILE A 34 -5.03 11.15 2.75
N GLU A 35 -4.73 12.45 2.72
CA GLU A 35 -5.15 13.31 1.61
C GLU A 35 -4.50 12.84 0.30
N PRO A 36 -5.22 12.89 -0.85
CA PRO A 36 -4.66 12.50 -2.14
C PRO A 36 -3.35 13.22 -2.48
N ALA A 37 -3.21 14.48 -2.07
CA ALA A 37 -2.00 15.27 -2.29
C ALA A 37 -0.77 14.75 -1.53
N ALA A 38 -0.95 13.93 -0.48
CA ALA A 38 0.13 13.33 0.31
C ALA A 38 0.55 11.94 -0.20
N VAL A 39 -0.25 11.31 -1.07
CA VAL A 39 0.04 9.98 -1.63
C VAL A 39 1.39 9.95 -2.38
N PRO A 40 1.73 10.94 -3.24
CA PRO A 40 3.02 10.94 -3.93
C PRO A 40 4.20 10.92 -2.96
N ASP A 41 4.17 11.67 -1.87
CA ASP A 41 5.27 11.73 -0.90
C ASP A 41 5.53 10.36 -0.24
N VAL A 42 4.46 9.62 0.07
CA VAL A 42 4.58 8.25 0.59
C VAL A 42 5.17 7.32 -0.46
N LEU A 43 4.70 7.42 -1.71
CA LEU A 43 5.21 6.58 -2.80
C LEU A 43 6.68 6.90 -3.13
N TYR A 44 7.09 8.17 -3.16
CA TYR A 44 8.49 8.57 -3.39
C TYR A 44 9.44 8.03 -2.30
N GLY A 45 8.96 7.86 -1.07
CA GLY A 45 9.71 7.25 0.02
C GLY A 45 9.83 5.72 -0.07
N GLY A 46 9.06 5.08 -0.95
CA GLY A 46 9.01 3.63 -1.10
C GLY A 46 10.15 3.04 -1.92
N GLY A 47 10.37 1.73 -1.76
CA GLY A 47 11.27 0.96 -2.62
C GLY A 47 10.56 0.04 -3.61
N ILE A 48 9.34 -0.41 -3.26
CA ILE A 48 8.48 -1.30 -4.05
C ILE A 48 7.04 -0.96 -3.68
N TYR A 49 6.13 -0.90 -4.66
CA TYR A 49 4.69 -0.85 -4.41
C TYR A 49 4.08 -2.25 -4.53
N VAL A 50 3.35 -2.69 -3.51
CA VAL A 50 2.71 -4.02 -3.47
C VAL A 50 1.21 -3.83 -3.29
N TRP A 51 0.43 -4.22 -4.29
CA TRP A 51 -1.03 -4.18 -4.20
C TRP A 51 -1.62 -5.23 -5.16
N PRO A 52 -2.42 -6.18 -4.68
CA PRO A 52 -3.00 -7.21 -5.55
C PRO A 52 -3.99 -6.63 -6.57
N GLY A 53 -4.68 -5.51 -6.30
CA GLY A 53 -5.58 -4.90 -7.29
C GLY A 53 -6.96 -5.54 -7.37
N TYR A 54 -7.34 -6.36 -6.40
CA TYR A 54 -8.63 -7.03 -6.41
C TYR A 54 -9.79 -6.02 -6.43
N GLY A 55 -10.63 -6.09 -7.45
CA GLY A 55 -11.77 -5.18 -7.62
C GLY A 55 -11.39 -3.78 -8.10
N GLU A 56 -10.16 -3.55 -8.54
CA GLU A 56 -9.70 -2.28 -9.09
C GLU A 56 -10.09 -2.16 -10.57
N ALA A 57 -10.80 -1.09 -10.95
CA ALA A 57 -11.33 -0.95 -12.31
C ALA A 57 -10.26 -0.50 -13.33
N TYR A 58 -9.40 0.44 -12.95
CA TYR A 58 -8.47 1.12 -13.87
C TYR A 58 -7.00 1.02 -13.47
N GLY A 59 -6.71 0.57 -12.25
CA GLY A 59 -5.33 0.43 -11.78
C GLY A 59 -4.64 1.77 -11.52
N VAL A 60 -5.39 2.82 -11.14
CA VAL A 60 -4.83 4.18 -10.95
C VAL A 60 -3.70 4.17 -9.93
N ALA A 61 -3.84 3.40 -8.84
CA ALA A 61 -2.80 3.27 -7.82
C ALA A 61 -1.48 2.70 -8.37
N TYR A 62 -1.53 1.83 -9.39
CA TYR A 62 -0.32 1.34 -10.06
C TYR A 62 0.35 2.43 -10.90
N LEU A 63 -0.44 3.26 -11.58
CA LEU A 63 0.07 4.37 -12.38
C LEU A 63 0.72 5.43 -11.48
N GLU A 64 0.12 5.72 -10.33
CA GLU A 64 0.69 6.63 -9.32
C GLU A 64 2.03 6.10 -8.79
N ALA A 65 2.09 4.81 -8.44
CA ALA A 65 3.33 4.17 -7.98
C ALA A 65 4.42 4.19 -9.06
N GLN A 66 4.08 3.89 -10.31
CA GLN A 66 5.03 3.95 -11.44
C GLN A 66 5.48 5.39 -11.74
N ALA A 67 4.59 6.37 -11.62
CA ALA A 67 4.94 7.78 -11.75
C ALA A 67 5.93 8.23 -10.66
N ALA A 68 5.84 7.63 -9.46
CA ALA A 68 6.82 7.80 -8.38
C ALA A 68 8.13 7.00 -8.61
N GLY A 69 8.24 6.24 -9.70
CA GLY A 69 9.42 5.43 -10.03
C GLY A 69 9.49 4.07 -9.33
N LEU A 70 8.40 3.63 -8.68
CA LEU A 70 8.38 2.36 -7.96
C LEU A 70 8.18 1.18 -8.91
N PRO A 71 8.95 0.09 -8.75
CA PRO A 71 8.53 -1.21 -9.29
C PRO A 71 7.24 -1.66 -8.59
N VAL A 72 6.33 -2.25 -9.37
CA VAL A 72 5.02 -2.69 -8.90
C VAL A 72 4.97 -4.21 -8.83
N VAL A 73 4.50 -4.75 -7.72
CA VAL A 73 4.11 -6.15 -7.55
C VAL A 73 2.59 -6.22 -7.43
N ALA A 74 1.97 -6.84 -8.42
CA ALA A 74 0.53 -7.06 -8.49
C ALA A 74 0.23 -8.56 -8.65
N GLN A 75 -1.05 -8.94 -8.50
CA GLN A 75 -1.46 -10.30 -8.84
C GLN A 75 -1.57 -10.46 -10.37
N ASP A 76 -1.35 -11.67 -10.89
CA ASP A 76 -1.30 -11.97 -12.33
C ASP A 76 -2.64 -11.70 -13.04
N ILE A 77 -3.76 -11.99 -12.36
CA ILE A 77 -5.12 -11.72 -12.83
C ILE A 77 -5.91 -11.14 -11.66
N ALA A 78 -6.33 -9.89 -11.80
CA ALA A 78 -7.14 -9.18 -10.81
C ALA A 78 -8.63 -9.47 -10.90
#